data_AF-A0A807LH24-F1
#
_entry.id   AF-A0A807LH24-F1
#
_cell.length_a   1.000
_cell.length_b   1.000
_cell.length_c   1.000
_cell.angle_alpha   90.00
_cell.angle_beta   90.00
_cell.angle_gamma   90.00
#
_symmetry.space_group_name_H-M   'P 1'
#
loop_
_entity.id
_entity.type
_entity.pdbx_description
1 polymer ?
#
loop_
_entity_poly.entity_id
_entity_poly.type
_entity_poly.pdbx_seq_one_letter_code
_entity_poly.pdbx_strand_id
1 'polypeptide(L)'
;MKRILLLPLLFCSSVYAAEVDVGQICKASAASMFGRDHKIMKLDKIESGIAYVHYFRPQDNSRWAIKCKLIGDQVMWASDNPDSSGRWRDDPLDSVVKYSIEGKNITITEAYGDGSATENSYPIKQLR
;
A
#
# COMPACT_ATOMS: atom_id res chain seq x y z
N MET A 1 27.53 -55.65 -1.36
CA MET A 1 26.23 -54.96 -1.50
C MET A 1 26.36 -53.56 -0.93
N LYS A 2 26.45 -52.52 -1.76
CA LYS A 2 26.68 -51.13 -1.34
C LYS A 2 25.38 -50.36 -1.59
N ARG A 3 24.61 -50.08 -0.53
CA ARG A 3 23.35 -49.32 -0.62
C ARG A 3 23.71 -47.83 -0.74
N ILE A 4 23.53 -47.28 -1.93
CA ILE A 4 23.58 -45.84 -2.17
C ILE A 4 22.24 -45.28 -1.69
N LEU A 5 22.24 -44.54 -0.59
CA LEU A 5 21.10 -43.74 -0.17
C LEU A 5 21.08 -42.45 -1.01
N LEU A 6 20.12 -42.36 -1.93
CA LEU A 6 19.77 -41.11 -2.59
C LEU A 6 18.98 -40.25 -1.61
N LEU A 7 19.62 -39.21 -1.08
CA LEU A 7 18.95 -38.16 -0.31
C LEU A 7 18.25 -37.23 -1.32
N PRO A 8 16.92 -37.03 -1.25
CA PRO A 8 16.25 -36.11 -2.15
C PRO A 8 16.65 -34.69 -1.73
N LEU A 9 17.31 -33.97 -2.64
CA LEU A 9 17.46 -32.52 -2.55
C LEU A 9 16.06 -31.92 -2.62
N LEU A 10 15.51 -31.58 -1.46
CA LEU A 10 14.36 -30.70 -1.34
C LEU A 10 14.79 -29.35 -1.92
N PHE A 11 14.48 -29.12 -3.19
CA PHE A 11 14.42 -27.78 -3.75
C PHE A 11 13.32 -27.05 -2.98
N CYS A 12 13.73 -26.36 -1.91
CA CYS A 12 12.93 -25.32 -1.32
C CYS A 12 12.82 -24.25 -2.41
N SER A 13 11.71 -24.28 -3.15
CA SER A 13 11.36 -23.21 -4.07
C SER A 13 11.28 -21.95 -3.24
N SER A 14 12.37 -21.20 -3.19
CA SER A 14 12.41 -19.88 -2.58
C SER A 14 11.30 -19.09 -3.27
N VAL A 15 10.21 -18.88 -2.52
CA VAL A 15 9.09 -18.06 -2.90
C VAL A 15 9.68 -16.70 -3.23
N TYR A 16 9.89 -16.43 -4.51
CA TYR A 16 9.99 -15.07 -5.01
C TYR A 16 8.60 -14.47 -4.83
N ALA A 17 8.24 -14.15 -3.58
CA ALA A 17 7.31 -13.08 -3.32
C ALA A 17 7.98 -11.87 -3.97
N ALA A 18 7.33 -11.27 -4.96
CA ALA A 18 7.73 -9.93 -5.35
C ALA A 18 7.66 -9.10 -4.07
N GLU A 19 8.78 -8.55 -3.63
CA GLU A 19 8.78 -7.63 -2.49
C GLU A 19 7.81 -6.50 -2.83
N VAL A 20 6.72 -6.41 -2.08
CA VAL A 20 5.76 -5.33 -2.23
C VAL A 20 6.41 -4.08 -1.65
N ASP A 21 6.63 -3.08 -2.51
CA ASP A 21 7.25 -1.84 -2.06
C ASP A 21 6.24 -0.87 -1.43
N VAL A 22 6.76 0.11 -0.69
CA VAL A 22 5.96 1.18 -0.04
C VAL A 22 5.10 1.95 -1.03
N GLY A 23 5.57 2.16 -2.26
CA GLY A 23 4.82 2.83 -3.31
C GLY A 23 3.57 2.03 -3.74
N GLN A 24 3.66 0.70 -3.82
CA GLN A 24 2.50 -0.14 -4.13
C GLN A 24 1.44 -0.09 -3.03
N ILE A 25 1.87 -0.21 -1.76
CA ILE A 25 0.97 -0.12 -0.60
C ILE A 25 0.32 1.26 -0.56
N CYS A 26 1.09 2.33 -0.74
CA CYS A 26 0.58 3.67 -0.73
C CYS A 26 -0.39 4.00 -1.87
N LYS A 27 -0.15 3.46 -3.07
CA LYS A 27 -1.12 3.56 -4.18
C LYS A 27 -2.43 2.86 -3.82
N ALA A 28 -2.37 1.67 -3.23
CA ALA A 28 -3.54 0.96 -2.73
C ALA A 28 -4.28 1.77 -1.65
N SER A 29 -3.54 2.35 -0.70
CA SER A 29 -4.13 3.17 0.37
C SER A 29 -4.81 4.41 -0.18
N ALA A 30 -4.18 5.15 -1.09
CA ALA A 30 -4.80 6.31 -1.74
C ALA A 30 -6.10 5.92 -2.49
N ALA A 31 -6.09 4.79 -3.20
CA ALA A 31 -7.27 4.28 -3.87
C ALA A 31 -8.42 3.97 -2.90
N SER A 32 -8.10 3.26 -1.80
CA SER A 32 -9.08 2.87 -0.79
C SER A 32 -9.68 4.09 -0.07
N MET A 33 -8.83 4.93 0.53
CA MET A 33 -9.26 6.06 1.36
C MET A 33 -10.12 7.06 0.59
N PHE A 34 -9.81 7.31 -0.68
CA PHE A 34 -10.50 8.33 -1.47
C PHE A 34 -11.59 7.78 -2.39
N GLY A 35 -11.81 6.45 -2.38
CA GLY A 35 -12.79 5.79 -3.23
C GLY A 35 -12.53 6.06 -4.71
N ARG A 36 -11.29 5.84 -5.16
CA ARG A 36 -10.85 6.06 -6.55
C ARG A 36 -10.25 4.79 -7.13
N ASP A 37 -10.30 4.68 -8.47
CA ASP A 37 -9.68 3.55 -9.17
C ASP A 37 -8.17 3.52 -8.88
N HIS A 38 -7.63 2.38 -8.46
CA HIS A 38 -6.21 2.23 -8.17
C HIS A 38 -5.33 2.45 -9.40
N LYS A 39 -5.86 2.24 -10.61
CA LYS A 39 -5.13 2.43 -11.88
C LYS A 39 -4.77 3.88 -12.17
N ILE A 40 -5.47 4.84 -11.57
CA ILE A 40 -5.16 6.27 -11.74
C ILE A 40 -4.13 6.79 -10.72
N MET A 41 -3.75 5.96 -9.74
CA MET A 41 -2.74 6.32 -8.74
C MET A 41 -1.35 6.28 -9.36
N LYS A 42 -0.61 7.38 -9.23
CA LYS A 42 0.74 7.56 -9.75
C LYS A 42 1.72 7.73 -8.60
N LEU A 43 2.80 6.97 -8.65
CA LEU A 43 3.94 7.13 -7.74
C LEU A 43 4.89 8.16 -8.36
N ASP A 44 5.09 9.27 -7.67
CA ASP A 44 6.01 10.33 -8.13
C ASP A 44 7.46 9.97 -7.77
N LYS A 45 7.69 9.63 -6.51
CA LYS A 45 9.00 9.27 -5.98
C LYS A 45 8.87 8.50 -4.66
N ILE A 46 9.97 7.85 -4.29
CA ILE A 46 10.22 7.36 -2.94
C ILE A 46 11.48 8.04 -2.43
N GLU A 47 11.38 8.72 -1.29
CA GLU A 47 12.48 9.46 -0.68
C GLU A 47 12.48 9.22 0.83
N SER A 48 13.61 8.75 1.37
CA SER A 48 13.73 8.45 2.81
C SER A 48 12.63 7.52 3.37
N GLY A 49 12.21 6.53 2.57
CA GLY A 49 11.13 5.59 2.94
C GLY A 49 9.71 6.18 2.87
N ILE A 50 9.56 7.41 2.37
CA ILE A 50 8.27 8.06 2.14
C ILE A 50 7.94 7.96 0.65
N ALA A 51 6.79 7.37 0.33
CA ALA A 51 6.25 7.38 -1.02
C ALA A 51 5.34 8.59 -1.23
N TYR A 52 5.46 9.20 -2.40
CA TYR A 52 4.67 10.35 -2.83
C TYR A 52 3.75 9.89 -3.95
N VAL A 53 2.45 9.93 -3.70
CA VAL A 53 1.42 9.40 -4.60
C VAL A 53 0.44 10.50 -4.96
N HIS A 54 0.07 10.59 -6.24
CA HIS A 54 -0.98 11.48 -6.68
C HIS A 54 -1.97 10.81 -7.63
N TYR A 55 -3.09 11.46 -7.85
CA TYR A 55 -4.00 11.19 -8.94
C TYR A 55 -4.68 12.49 -9.42
N PHE A 56 -5.24 12.43 -10.62
CA PHE A 56 -6.14 13.47 -11.13
C PHE A 56 -7.58 12.98 -10.97
N ARG A 57 -8.40 13.74 -10.25
CA ARG A 57 -9.79 13.38 -9.99
C ARG A 57 -10.58 13.41 -11.31
N PRO A 58 -11.22 12.30 -11.74
CA PRO A 58 -11.87 12.25 -13.06
C PRO A 58 -12.98 13.28 -13.27
N GLN A 59 -13.65 13.70 -12.20
CA GLN A 59 -14.81 14.60 -12.25
C GLN A 59 -14.44 16.03 -12.65
N ASP A 60 -13.26 16.51 -12.30
CA ASP A 60 -12.87 17.91 -12.50
C ASP A 60 -11.38 18.14 -12.77
N ASN A 61 -10.62 17.06 -12.96
CA ASN A 61 -9.20 17.06 -13.26
C ASN A 61 -8.33 17.78 -12.20
N SER A 62 -8.84 17.97 -10.98
CA SER A 62 -8.03 18.48 -9.87
C SER A 62 -6.98 17.44 -9.46
N ARG A 63 -5.75 17.90 -9.15
CA ARG A 63 -4.66 17.04 -8.65
C ARG A 63 -4.81 16.85 -7.14
N TRP A 64 -4.83 15.60 -6.71
CA TRP A 64 -4.83 15.20 -5.31
C TRP A 64 -3.59 14.36 -5.03
N ALA A 65 -2.93 14.61 -3.90
CA ALA A 65 -1.71 13.93 -3.56
C ALA A 65 -1.60 13.66 -2.06
N ILE A 66 -0.92 12.56 -1.76
CA ILE A 66 -0.52 12.16 -0.42
C ILE A 66 0.97 11.83 -0.38
N LYS A 67 1.54 11.96 0.80
CA LYS A 67 2.79 11.29 1.18
C LYS A 67 2.49 10.27 2.25
N CYS A 68 3.19 9.16 2.24
CA CYS A 68 2.92 8.04 3.12
C CYS A 68 4.19 7.24 3.44
N LYS A 69 4.20 6.64 4.63
CA LYS A 69 5.26 5.76 5.11
C LYS A 69 4.64 4.61 5.88
N LEU A 70 5.39 3.52 6.04
CA LEU A 70 4.95 2.34 6.77
C LEU A 70 5.51 2.34 8.19
N ILE A 71 4.65 2.04 9.16
CA ILE A 71 5.01 1.83 10.57
C ILE A 71 4.43 0.49 10.98
N GLY A 72 5.22 -0.58 10.88
CA GLY A 72 4.70 -1.95 11.01
C GLY A 72 3.67 -2.23 9.90
N ASP A 73 2.45 -2.61 10.28
CA ASP A 73 1.31 -2.83 9.38
C ASP A 73 0.49 -1.56 9.10
N GLN A 74 0.84 -0.43 9.71
CA GLN A 74 0.14 0.84 9.54
C GLN A 74 0.68 1.62 8.34
N VAL A 75 -0.24 2.22 7.58
CA VAL A 75 0.07 3.24 6.57
C VAL A 75 -0.15 4.62 7.18
N MET A 76 0.95 5.26 7.61
CA MET A 76 0.93 6.63 8.11
C MET A 76 0.96 7.60 6.93
N TRP A 77 -0.04 8.46 6.78
CA TRP A 77 -0.18 9.34 5.61
C TRP A 77 -0.44 10.81 5.97
N ALA A 78 -0.21 11.69 5.01
CA ALA A 78 -0.53 13.11 5.05
C ALA A 78 -0.88 13.59 3.63
N SER A 79 -1.69 14.65 3.49
CA SER A 79 -1.89 15.30 2.19
C SER A 79 -0.59 15.96 1.72
N ASP A 80 -0.36 15.97 0.42
CA ASP A 80 0.81 16.57 -0.22
C ASP A 80 0.43 17.30 -1.51
N ASN A 81 -0.64 18.09 -1.44
CA ASN A 81 -1.11 18.87 -2.57
C ASN A 81 -0.14 20.03 -2.86
N PRO A 82 -0.06 20.51 -4.13
CA PRO A 82 0.85 21.58 -4.51
C PRO A 82 0.77 22.83 -3.62
N ASP A 83 -0.44 23.20 -3.21
CA ASP A 83 -0.71 24.40 -2.43
C ASP A 83 -0.86 24.11 -0.93
N SER A 84 -0.78 22.84 -0.51
CA SER A 84 -1.01 22.45 0.88
C SER A 84 -0.46 21.05 1.20
N SER A 85 0.53 21.01 2.11
CA SER A 85 0.98 19.77 2.74
C SER A 85 0.38 19.69 4.14
N GLY A 86 -0.29 18.58 4.44
CA GLY A 86 -0.98 18.36 5.71
C GLY A 86 -0.07 17.82 6.82
N ARG A 87 -0.60 17.77 8.04
CA ARG A 87 0.00 17.01 9.13
C ARG A 87 -0.10 15.50 8.86
N TRP A 88 0.80 14.73 9.45
CA TRP A 88 0.64 13.29 9.55
C TRP A 88 -0.64 12.95 10.31
N ARG A 89 -1.29 11.85 9.91
CA ARG A 89 -2.49 11.33 10.55
C ARG A 89 -2.14 10.39 11.71
N ASP A 90 -1.53 10.95 12.74
CA ASP A 90 -1.07 10.28 13.96
C ASP A 90 -1.87 10.67 15.21
N ASP A 91 -2.94 11.46 15.06
CA ASP A 91 -3.82 11.82 16.16
C ASP A 91 -4.75 10.64 16.51
N PRO A 92 -5.07 10.39 17.80
CA PRO A 92 -6.02 9.34 18.19
C PRO A 92 -7.41 9.45 17.56
N LEU A 93 -7.81 10.64 17.09
CA LEU A 93 -9.07 10.87 16.38
C LEU A 93 -8.97 10.70 14.86
N ASP A 94 -7.77 10.51 14.31
CA ASP A 94 -7.62 10.17 12.90
C ASP A 94 -8.04 8.71 12.63
N SER A 95 -8.47 8.44 11.39
CA SER A 95 -8.66 7.07 10.96
C SER A 95 -7.33 6.32 10.91
N VAL A 96 -7.37 5.04 11.27
CA VAL A 96 -6.21 4.15 11.25
C VAL A 96 -6.24 3.33 9.96
N VAL A 97 -5.24 3.54 9.12
CA VAL A 97 -5.07 2.82 7.85
C VAL A 97 -4.04 1.71 8.03
N LYS A 98 -4.42 0.48 7.71
CA LYS A 98 -3.57 -0.70 7.76
C LYS A 98 -3.48 -1.39 6.41
N TYR A 99 -2.41 -2.14 6.21
CA TYR A 99 -2.26 -3.01 5.05
C TYR A 99 -1.94 -4.45 5.46
N SER A 100 -2.41 -5.41 4.67
CA SER A 100 -1.97 -6.81 4.69
C SER A 100 -1.63 -7.28 3.28
N ILE A 101 -0.78 -8.30 3.19
CA ILE A 101 -0.41 -8.92 1.91
C ILE A 101 -0.82 -10.38 1.97
N GLU A 102 -1.74 -10.75 1.10
CA GLU A 102 -2.24 -12.12 0.97
C GLU A 102 -2.08 -12.60 -0.46
N GLY A 103 -1.16 -13.54 -0.66
CA GLY A 103 -0.84 -14.09 -1.97
C GLY A 103 -0.36 -13.01 -2.96
N LYS A 104 -1.25 -12.55 -3.85
CA LYS A 104 -0.94 -11.58 -4.91
C LYS A 104 -1.68 -10.25 -4.75
N ASN A 105 -2.32 -10.04 -3.60
CA ASN A 105 -3.13 -8.87 -3.32
C ASN A 105 -2.59 -8.08 -2.12
N ILE A 106 -2.81 -6.77 -2.15
CA ILE A 106 -2.70 -5.88 -1.00
C ILE A 106 -4.12 -5.57 -0.55
N THR A 107 -4.43 -5.84 0.71
CA THR A 107 -5.68 -5.43 1.33
C THR A 107 -5.42 -4.22 2.21
N ILE A 108 -6.26 -3.18 2.05
CA ILE A 108 -6.23 -1.96 2.86
C ILE A 108 -7.48 -1.92 3.71
N THR A 109 -7.29 -1.69 5.00
CA THR A 109 -8.38 -1.43 5.95
C THR A 109 -8.23 -0.02 6.50
N GLU A 110 -9.29 0.78 6.48
CA GLU A 110 -9.34 2.07 7.17
C GLU A 110 -10.43 2.00 8.24
N ALA A 111 -10.03 2.10 9.51
CA ALA A 111 -10.92 2.09 10.67
C ALA A 111 -11.11 3.52 11.22
N TYR A 112 -12.34 3.87 11.58
CA TYR A 112 -12.72 5.19 12.07
C TYR A 112 -13.08 5.15 13.56
N GLY A 113 -13.03 6.31 14.22
CA GLY A 113 -13.29 6.42 15.67
C GLY A 113 -14.71 6.05 16.12
N ASP A 114 -15.66 5.97 15.18
CA ASP A 114 -17.03 5.50 15.43
C ASP A 114 -17.18 3.96 15.36
N GLY A 115 -16.07 3.24 15.11
CA GLY A 115 -16.04 1.79 14.98
C GLY A 115 -16.39 1.28 13.58
N SER A 116 -16.74 2.15 12.63
CA SER A 116 -16.88 1.77 11.23
C SER A 116 -15.53 1.50 10.59
N ALA A 117 -15.52 0.73 9.49
CA ALA A 117 -14.32 0.48 8.71
C ALA A 117 -14.65 0.29 7.23
N THR A 118 -13.70 0.63 6.36
CA THR A 118 -13.70 0.23 4.95
C THR A 118 -12.59 -0.76 4.68
N GLU A 119 -12.80 -1.65 3.71
CA GLU A 119 -11.80 -2.62 3.28
C GLU A 119 -11.83 -2.77 1.76
N ASN A 120 -10.66 -2.67 1.13
CA ASN A 120 -10.51 -2.87 -0.31
C ASN A 120 -9.24 -3.68 -0.61
N SER A 121 -9.32 -4.56 -1.61
CA SER A 121 -8.20 -5.43 -2.00
C SER A 121 -7.81 -5.21 -3.47
N TYR A 122 -6.51 -5.14 -3.72
CA TYR A 122 -5.95 -4.77 -5.02
C TYR A 122 -4.84 -5.73 -5.46
N PRO A 123 -4.83 -6.17 -6.74
CA PRO A 123 -3.75 -6.99 -7.25
C PRO A 123 -2.42 -6.21 -7.29
N ILE A 124 -1.36 -6.75 -6.66
CA ILE A 124 -0.02 -6.14 -6.61
C ILE A 124 0.48 -5.76 -8.02
N LYS A 125 0.21 -6.62 -9.01
CA LYS A 125 0.62 -6.39 -10.40
C LYS A 125 0.00 -5.15 -11.05
N GLN A 126 -1.16 -4.69 -10.57
CA GLN A 126 -1.85 -3.50 -11.07
C GLN A 126 -1.44 -2.22 -10.33
N LEU A 127 -0.57 -2.35 -9.33
CA LEU A 127 -0.01 -1.27 -8.53
C LEU A 127 1.49 -1.09 -8.80
N ARG A 128 1.99 -1.54 -9.95
CA ARG A 128 3.35 -1.20 -10.40
C ARG A 128 3.36 0.19 -11.02
#